data_AF-A0A7L5T3Z8-F1
#
_entry.id   AF-A0A7L5T3Z8-F1
#
_cell.length_a   1.000
_cell.length_b   1.000
_cell.length_c   1.000
_cell.angle_alpha   90.00
_cell.angle_beta   90.00
_cell.angle_gamma   90.00
#
_symmetry.space_group_name_H-M   'P 1'
#
loop_
_entity.id
_entity.type
_entity.pdbx_description
1 polymer ?
#
loop_
_entity_poly.entity_id
_entity_poly.type
_entity_poly.pdbx_seq_one_letter_code
_entity_poly.pdbx_strand_id
1 'polypeptide(L)'
;MASRSTSHALAAGALCLALAPLTGCGPDGGEPSSSKGHKGYKGQPSAPAESRAPGHGKGSKDPDDLNGDGHRDLVLPAPARRDPAKVGRDERVAVVYGSAKGLDPATRTVHGRRDLGLPAVRDTTPGAGSDHVPTDDVVTADLDGDGFSDVVTTVEGEMAEDGNISAARTVPHVTWGGPGGPGKGTGATPVRLPESASKLGVTSVVRGDFDGDGHHDLAGLARNQSSAVVLYGPFTRSGEAKRTDTSLPWTDGDLAADAIDPSGKARATALLVHAISDGEQSGNTLYPARRGSGLSAEGRKLRAGNAHAFGDFDGDGQRDVAIGDDGSRNDEPGNETEPPDVSGSLALYPGSGGAPVTHRLPEAPKGASTDYGPGGFAAADPDGDGRDGVLVATYEGATLIDGDKRTRVTRQGPAKADGEKTPAKWRHARPAGAADFDGDDTDELILNWGSGTLFGTYGEQPTHWWITDGTGFRDNTSFTTTEFVSR
;
A
#
# COMPACT_ATOMS: atom_id res chain seq x y z
N MET A 1 -54.85 54.73 -1.39
CA MET A 1 -53.88 54.22 -0.39
C MET A 1 -53.77 52.72 -0.62
N ALA A 2 -52.61 52.08 -0.76
CA ALA A 2 -51.23 52.60 -0.86
C ALA A 2 -50.55 52.13 -2.19
N SER A 3 -49.25 52.38 -2.36
CA SER A 3 -48.41 52.12 -3.56
C SER A 3 -48.81 50.90 -4.42
N ARG A 4 -49.01 50.97 -5.75
CA ARG A 4 -48.11 51.37 -6.87
C ARG A 4 -46.85 50.47 -6.97
N SER A 5 -46.38 50.02 -8.15
CA SER A 5 -46.72 50.43 -9.54
C SER A 5 -46.37 49.40 -10.63
N THR A 6 -47.14 49.41 -11.74
CA THR A 6 -46.79 49.20 -13.19
C THR A 6 -45.94 47.98 -13.65
N SER A 7 -46.30 47.16 -14.67
CA SER A 7 -46.70 47.43 -16.10
C SER A 7 -45.52 47.85 -17.00
N HIS A 8 -45.33 47.44 -18.26
CA HIS A 8 -46.03 46.62 -19.30
C HIS A 8 -44.96 45.87 -20.14
N ALA A 9 -45.14 44.72 -20.83
CA ALA A 9 -46.06 44.24 -21.88
C ALA A 9 -45.71 44.63 -23.34
N LEU A 10 -45.88 43.66 -24.27
CA LEU A 10 -45.67 43.66 -25.75
C LEU A 10 -44.18 43.70 -26.23
N ALA A 11 -43.69 43.08 -27.33
CA ALA A 11 -44.11 42.06 -28.32
C ALA A 11 -43.94 42.50 -29.81
N ALA A 12 -43.63 41.52 -30.68
CA ALA A 12 -43.36 41.59 -32.14
C ALA A 12 -42.06 42.32 -32.59
N GLY A 13 -41.38 41.92 -33.68
CA GLY A 13 -41.47 40.65 -34.43
C GLY A 13 -41.17 40.73 -35.94
N ALA A 14 -40.10 40.07 -36.40
CA ALA A 14 -39.84 39.57 -37.78
C ALA A 14 -38.53 38.72 -37.79
N LEU A 15 -38.19 37.78 -38.68
CA LEU A 15 -38.89 36.75 -39.49
C LEU A 15 -38.39 36.64 -40.95
N CYS A 16 -37.45 35.71 -41.18
CA CYS A 16 -37.10 35.00 -42.44
C CYS A 16 -36.60 33.60 -42.01
N LEU A 17 -37.08 32.44 -42.49
CA LEU A 17 -37.06 31.88 -43.87
C LEU A 17 -35.64 31.71 -44.41
N ALA A 18 -35.18 30.53 -44.87
CA ALA A 18 -35.78 29.18 -44.91
C ALA A 18 -34.63 28.11 -44.88
N LEU A 19 -34.75 26.80 -45.12
CA LEU A 19 -35.79 25.90 -45.65
C LEU A 19 -35.55 24.47 -45.08
N ALA A 20 -36.08 23.40 -45.70
CA ALA A 20 -35.81 21.98 -45.39
C ALA A 20 -35.73 21.14 -46.69
N PRO A 21 -35.32 19.86 -46.62
CA PRO A 21 -36.28 18.83 -47.07
C PRO A 21 -36.37 17.59 -46.16
N LEU A 22 -37.48 16.86 -46.31
CA LEU A 22 -37.74 15.55 -45.72
C LEU A 22 -37.29 14.41 -46.66
N THR A 23 -36.99 13.23 -46.14
CA THR A 23 -37.80 11.98 -46.31
C THR A 23 -37.04 10.75 -45.81
N GLY A 24 -37.76 9.78 -45.23
CA GLY A 24 -37.20 8.47 -44.86
C GLY A 24 -37.97 7.82 -43.71
N CYS A 25 -39.06 7.10 -44.03
CA CYS A 25 -39.85 6.37 -43.03
C CYS A 25 -39.58 4.86 -43.10
N GLY A 26 -39.52 4.22 -41.94
CA GLY A 26 -39.46 2.76 -41.77
C GLY A 26 -39.68 2.42 -40.30
N PRO A 27 -40.84 1.84 -39.92
CA PRO A 27 -41.16 1.56 -38.52
C PRO A 27 -40.71 0.16 -38.07
N ASP A 28 -40.83 -0.04 -36.76
CA ASP A 28 -40.74 -1.26 -35.93
C ASP A 28 -39.68 -1.07 -34.82
N GLY A 29 -39.94 -1.37 -33.56
CA GLY A 29 -41.11 -2.05 -32.99
C GLY A 29 -40.70 -2.79 -31.72
N GLY A 30 -40.16 -2.09 -30.72
CA GLY A 30 -39.57 -2.70 -29.52
C GLY A 30 -39.57 -1.76 -28.31
N GLU A 31 -39.80 -2.34 -27.14
CA GLU A 31 -39.98 -1.64 -25.87
C GLU A 31 -38.64 -1.16 -25.25
N PRO A 32 -38.66 -0.12 -24.38
CA PRO A 32 -37.45 0.44 -23.81
C PRO A 32 -36.81 -0.48 -22.75
N SER A 33 -35.87 -1.32 -23.17
CA SER A 33 -34.93 -1.98 -22.24
C SER A 33 -34.17 -0.91 -21.44
N SER A 34 -34.31 -0.93 -20.12
CA SER A 34 -33.86 0.14 -19.24
C SER A 34 -32.34 0.11 -19.03
N SER A 35 -31.59 0.70 -19.96
CA SER A 35 -30.15 0.90 -19.86
C SER A 35 -29.80 1.93 -18.78
N LYS A 36 -29.75 1.48 -17.51
CA LYS A 36 -29.02 2.17 -16.44
C LYS A 36 -27.52 2.12 -16.73
N GLY A 37 -27.08 2.92 -17.70
CA GLY A 37 -25.67 3.11 -18.00
C GLY A 37 -24.96 3.69 -16.79
N HIS A 38 -24.05 2.92 -16.20
CA HIS A 38 -23.06 3.46 -15.27
C HIS A 38 -22.32 4.59 -15.98
N LYS A 39 -22.30 5.79 -15.40
CA LYS A 39 -21.50 6.90 -15.92
C LYS A 39 -20.04 6.51 -15.78
N GLY A 40 -19.40 6.16 -16.90
CA GLY A 40 -18.03 5.67 -16.91
C GLY A 40 -17.04 6.69 -16.34
N TYR A 41 -16.00 6.16 -15.70
CA TYR A 41 -14.86 6.91 -15.16
C TYR A 41 -14.27 7.85 -16.21
N LYS A 42 -13.84 9.06 -15.79
CA LYS A 42 -13.31 10.09 -16.69
C LYS A 42 -11.87 9.75 -17.11
N GLY A 43 -11.76 9.03 -18.23
CA GLY A 43 -10.47 8.63 -18.80
C GLY A 43 -9.94 7.33 -18.22
N GLN A 44 -8.83 6.88 -18.78
CA GLN A 44 -7.98 5.83 -18.21
C GLN A 44 -6.74 6.51 -17.63
N PRO A 45 -6.14 5.96 -16.56
CA PRO A 45 -4.86 6.44 -16.06
C PRO A 45 -3.80 6.48 -17.17
N SER A 46 -2.88 7.45 -17.06
CA SER A 46 -1.75 7.61 -17.98
C SER A 46 -0.53 8.11 -17.22
N ALA A 47 0.68 7.77 -17.65
CA ALA A 47 1.90 8.37 -17.12
C ALA A 47 2.00 9.84 -17.57
N PRO A 48 1.91 10.84 -16.68
CA PRO A 48 2.28 12.21 -17.05
C PRO A 48 3.79 12.30 -17.26
N ALA A 49 4.23 13.29 -18.06
CA ALA A 49 5.63 13.66 -18.09
C ALA A 49 6.06 14.22 -16.71
N GLU A 50 7.25 13.83 -16.24
CA GLU A 50 7.92 14.58 -15.18
C GLU A 50 8.14 16.02 -15.68
N SER A 51 7.80 17.00 -14.84
CA SER A 51 7.80 18.42 -15.23
C SER A 51 8.27 19.37 -14.12
N ARG A 52 8.37 18.87 -12.89
CA ARG A 52 8.72 19.62 -11.69
C ARG A 52 9.60 18.76 -10.79
N ALA A 53 10.62 19.41 -10.21
CA ALA A 53 11.34 18.84 -9.08
C ALA A 53 10.45 18.88 -7.82
N PRO A 54 10.68 17.99 -6.83
CA PRO A 54 10.00 18.05 -5.54
C PRO A 54 10.19 19.38 -4.79
N GLY A 55 9.40 19.56 -3.74
CA GLY A 55 9.66 20.57 -2.72
C GLY A 55 11.05 20.41 -2.08
N HIS A 56 11.51 21.47 -1.43
CA HIS A 56 12.62 21.41 -0.50
C HIS A 56 12.08 21.70 0.89
N GLY A 57 11.86 20.62 1.65
CA GLY A 57 11.30 20.65 2.98
C GLY A 57 12.23 21.20 4.07
N LYS A 58 11.78 21.05 5.31
CA LYS A 58 12.52 21.42 6.54
C LYS A 58 12.67 20.26 7.52
N GLY A 59 12.16 19.09 7.15
CA GLY A 59 11.99 17.92 8.00
C GLY A 59 10.60 17.92 8.63
N SER A 60 10.01 16.74 8.75
CA SER A 60 8.71 16.49 9.37
C SER A 60 8.83 15.32 10.38
N LYS A 61 7.74 14.62 10.67
CA LYS A 61 7.70 13.42 11.52
C LYS A 61 6.96 12.24 10.90
N ASP A 62 6.60 12.35 9.61
CA ASP A 62 5.98 11.27 8.87
C ASP A 62 7.08 10.39 8.25
N PRO A 63 7.17 9.06 8.54
CA PRO A 63 8.09 8.15 7.87
C PRO A 63 7.85 8.00 6.36
N ASP A 64 6.75 8.54 5.83
CA ASP A 64 6.39 8.55 4.41
C ASP A 64 6.53 9.94 3.75
N ASP A 65 7.02 10.97 4.45
CA ASP A 65 7.48 12.24 3.86
C ASP A 65 9.00 12.15 3.61
N LEU A 66 9.41 12.03 2.33
CA LEU A 66 10.80 11.83 1.95
C LEU A 66 11.52 13.15 1.64
N ASN A 67 10.79 14.23 1.36
CA ASN A 67 11.38 15.55 1.06
C ASN A 67 11.35 16.49 2.29
N GLY A 68 10.59 16.14 3.33
CA GLY A 68 10.43 16.84 4.59
C GLY A 68 9.58 18.11 4.51
N ASP A 69 8.70 18.27 3.53
CA ASP A 69 7.90 19.50 3.36
C ASP A 69 6.60 19.54 4.18
N GLY A 70 6.21 18.42 4.79
CA GLY A 70 5.04 18.30 5.65
C GLY A 70 3.82 17.68 4.96
N HIS A 71 3.94 17.23 3.72
CA HIS A 71 2.97 16.35 3.07
C HIS A 71 3.56 14.96 2.87
N ARG A 72 2.71 13.93 2.98
CA ARG A 72 3.08 12.54 2.74
C ARG A 72 3.37 12.29 1.26
N ASP A 73 4.42 11.52 0.98
CA ASP A 73 4.74 11.03 -0.35
C ASP A 73 4.23 9.60 -0.56
N LEU A 74 4.15 9.15 -1.82
CA LEU A 74 3.75 7.78 -2.17
C LEU A 74 4.87 7.04 -2.91
N VAL A 75 5.39 6.00 -2.25
CA VAL A 75 6.42 5.09 -2.77
C VAL A 75 5.78 3.96 -3.59
N LEU A 76 6.23 3.74 -4.83
CA LEU A 76 5.56 2.86 -5.80
C LEU A 76 6.52 2.06 -6.71
N PRO A 77 6.10 0.86 -7.19
CA PRO A 77 6.82 0.13 -8.23
C PRO A 77 6.73 0.85 -9.58
N ALA A 78 7.89 1.24 -10.11
CA ALA A 78 8.08 1.74 -11.46
C ALA A 78 8.79 0.68 -12.32
N PRO A 79 8.05 -0.17 -13.05
CA PRO A 79 8.66 -1.14 -13.93
C PRO A 79 9.41 -0.45 -15.07
N ALA A 80 10.65 -0.88 -15.31
CA ALA A 80 11.39 -0.52 -16.51
C ALA A 80 10.70 -1.13 -17.75
N ARG A 81 10.96 -0.56 -18.93
CA ARG A 81 10.39 -1.05 -20.20
C ARG A 81 10.86 -2.49 -20.47
N ARG A 82 9.98 -3.45 -20.18
CA ARG A 82 10.21 -4.90 -20.28
C ARG A 82 10.72 -5.29 -21.67
N ASP A 83 11.86 -5.97 -21.69
CA ASP A 83 12.34 -6.72 -22.85
C ASP A 83 11.56 -8.04 -22.94
N PRO A 84 10.76 -8.28 -24.00
CA PRO A 84 9.97 -9.51 -24.12
C PRO A 84 10.83 -10.77 -24.33
N ALA A 85 12.13 -10.63 -24.59
CA ALA A 85 13.06 -11.77 -24.61
C ALA A 85 13.61 -12.13 -23.21
N LYS A 86 13.29 -11.35 -22.16
CA LYS A 86 13.73 -11.60 -20.78
C LYS A 86 12.60 -12.14 -19.91
N VAL A 87 12.87 -13.27 -19.26
CA VAL A 87 12.06 -13.80 -18.15
C VAL A 87 12.57 -13.16 -16.88
N GLY A 88 11.82 -12.21 -16.30
CA GLY A 88 12.17 -11.47 -15.08
C GLY A 88 11.32 -10.23 -14.83
N ARG A 89 11.52 -9.58 -13.68
CA ARG A 89 11.10 -8.19 -13.39
C ARG A 89 12.32 -7.29 -13.47
N ASP A 90 12.18 -6.10 -14.05
CA ASP A 90 13.16 -5.02 -13.88
C ASP A 90 12.39 -3.79 -13.38
N GLU A 91 12.61 -3.40 -12.13
CA GLU A 91 11.81 -2.41 -11.41
C GLU A 91 12.69 -1.39 -10.70
N ARG A 92 12.22 -0.15 -10.62
CA ARG A 92 12.80 0.97 -9.88
C ARG A 92 11.76 1.46 -8.87
N VAL A 93 12.23 2.07 -7.79
CA VAL A 93 11.35 2.69 -6.80
C VAL A 93 11.02 4.11 -7.26
N ALA A 94 9.74 4.42 -7.45
CA ALA A 94 9.27 5.78 -7.68
C ALA A 94 8.75 6.41 -6.39
N VAL A 95 8.94 7.72 -6.27
CA VAL A 95 8.34 8.56 -5.23
C VAL A 95 7.49 9.60 -5.94
N VAL A 96 6.17 9.56 -5.75
CA VAL A 96 5.26 10.63 -6.17
C VAL A 96 5.06 11.55 -4.97
N TYR A 97 5.30 12.85 -5.15
CA TYR A 97 5.33 13.77 -4.01
C TYR A 97 3.94 14.28 -3.63
N GLY A 98 3.72 14.41 -2.32
CA GLY A 98 2.55 15.05 -1.73
C GLY A 98 2.49 16.55 -1.97
N SER A 99 1.35 17.16 -1.66
CA SER A 99 1.16 18.61 -1.60
C SER A 99 -0.23 18.94 -1.06
N ALA A 100 -0.51 20.19 -0.67
CA ALA A 100 -1.85 20.71 -0.33
C ALA A 100 -2.86 20.78 -1.51
N LYS A 101 -2.84 19.76 -2.39
CA LYS A 101 -3.75 19.41 -3.50
C LYS A 101 -3.74 17.89 -3.81
N GLY A 102 -3.17 17.08 -2.92
CA GLY A 102 -2.89 15.66 -3.09
C GLY A 102 -1.61 15.38 -3.87
N LEU A 103 -1.40 14.10 -4.15
CA LEU A 103 -0.26 13.57 -4.90
C LEU A 103 -0.20 14.08 -6.34
N ASP A 104 0.96 14.64 -6.74
CA ASP A 104 1.17 15.13 -8.10
C ASP A 104 2.14 14.23 -8.90
N PRO A 105 1.66 13.26 -9.69
CA PRO A 105 2.53 12.33 -10.44
C PRO A 105 3.43 12.98 -11.50
N ALA A 106 3.29 14.28 -11.80
CA ALA A 106 4.22 15.03 -12.64
C ALA A 106 5.34 15.73 -11.84
N THR A 107 5.29 15.64 -10.51
CA THR A 107 6.31 15.98 -9.51
C THR A 107 6.75 14.66 -8.85
N ARG A 108 7.81 14.04 -9.36
CA ARG A 108 8.24 12.70 -8.91
C ARG A 108 9.75 12.51 -8.97
N THR A 109 10.25 11.51 -8.27
CA THR A 109 11.57 10.93 -8.53
C THR A 109 11.46 9.43 -8.80
N VAL A 110 12.48 8.88 -9.44
CA VAL A 110 12.64 7.45 -9.68
C VAL A 110 14.08 7.10 -9.30
N HIS A 111 14.27 6.03 -8.54
CA HIS A 111 15.56 5.61 -8.00
C HIS A 111 15.83 4.16 -8.38
N GLY A 112 16.94 3.94 -9.07
CA GLY A 112 17.54 2.62 -9.23
C GLY A 112 18.51 2.29 -8.11
N ARG A 113 19.01 1.06 -8.15
CA ARG A 113 19.97 0.53 -7.18
C ARG A 113 21.22 1.41 -7.05
N ARG A 114 21.66 2.04 -8.14
CA ARG A 114 22.78 3.01 -8.14
C ARG A 114 22.43 4.36 -7.56
N ASP A 115 21.19 4.84 -7.75
CA ASP A 115 20.73 6.11 -7.20
C ASP A 115 20.61 6.01 -5.67
N LEU A 116 20.12 4.88 -5.16
CA LEU A 116 20.15 4.53 -3.73
C LEU A 116 21.56 4.17 -3.22
N GLY A 117 22.61 4.18 -4.06
CA GLY A 117 23.98 3.88 -3.65
C GLY A 117 24.21 2.45 -3.11
N LEU A 118 23.31 1.51 -3.41
CA LEU A 118 23.33 0.15 -2.89
C LEU A 118 24.45 -0.70 -3.54
N PRO A 119 24.98 -1.73 -2.84
CA PRO A 119 26.01 -2.61 -3.41
C PRO A 119 25.57 -3.29 -4.71
N ALA A 120 26.48 -3.38 -5.68
CA ALA A 120 26.24 -4.04 -6.95
C ALA A 120 25.89 -5.53 -6.76
N VAL A 121 24.84 -5.99 -7.44
CA VAL A 121 24.41 -7.41 -7.43
C VAL A 121 25.49 -8.27 -8.09
N ARG A 122 25.83 -9.43 -7.51
CA ARG A 122 26.78 -10.39 -8.09
C ARG A 122 26.15 -11.45 -8.97
N ASP A 123 24.95 -11.91 -8.62
CA ASP A 123 24.17 -12.86 -9.41
C ASP A 123 22.76 -12.29 -9.58
N THR A 124 22.35 -12.01 -10.82
CA THR A 124 21.06 -11.35 -11.08
C THR A 124 19.96 -12.39 -11.13
N THR A 125 18.86 -12.15 -10.41
CA THR A 125 17.56 -12.75 -10.72
C THR A 125 17.35 -12.71 -12.24
N PRO A 126 17.04 -13.84 -12.90
CA PRO A 126 16.88 -13.87 -14.35
C PRO A 126 16.01 -12.71 -14.85
N GLY A 127 16.47 -12.05 -15.91
CA GLY A 127 15.78 -10.93 -16.56
C GLY A 127 15.80 -9.58 -15.81
N ALA A 128 16.23 -9.52 -14.55
CA ALA A 128 16.41 -8.26 -13.83
C ALA A 128 17.55 -7.41 -14.39
N GLY A 129 17.42 -6.09 -14.31
CA GLY A 129 18.51 -5.17 -14.59
C GLY A 129 19.49 -5.11 -13.41
N SER A 130 20.74 -4.73 -13.68
CA SER A 130 21.77 -4.47 -12.65
C SER A 130 21.46 -3.31 -11.70
N ASP A 131 20.31 -2.66 -11.92
CA ASP A 131 19.85 -1.44 -11.28
C ASP A 131 18.47 -1.66 -10.63
N HIS A 132 17.99 -2.92 -10.59
CA HIS A 132 16.72 -3.33 -10.02
C HIS A 132 16.72 -3.19 -8.49
N VAL A 133 15.61 -2.65 -8.00
CA VAL A 133 15.18 -2.68 -6.60
C VAL A 133 13.70 -3.07 -6.62
N PRO A 134 13.28 -4.19 -5.98
CA PRO A 134 11.88 -4.46 -5.69
C PRO A 134 11.34 -3.43 -4.70
N THR A 135 10.10 -2.98 -4.89
CA THR A 135 9.47 -2.06 -3.92
C THR A 135 9.19 -2.75 -2.59
N ASP A 136 8.95 -4.07 -2.61
CA ASP A 136 8.68 -4.89 -1.41
C ASP A 136 9.93 -5.06 -0.50
N ASP A 137 11.13 -4.79 -1.00
CA ASP A 137 12.39 -4.77 -0.22
C ASP A 137 12.62 -3.45 0.54
N VAL A 138 11.73 -2.46 0.37
CA VAL A 138 11.95 -1.06 0.76
C VAL A 138 11.03 -0.60 1.89
N VAL A 139 11.63 0.07 2.87
CA VAL A 139 10.94 0.72 4.00
C VAL A 139 11.51 2.13 4.18
N THR A 140 10.65 3.13 4.36
CA THR A 140 11.08 4.51 4.62
C THR A 140 10.95 4.87 6.11
N ALA A 141 11.94 5.60 6.65
CA ALA A 141 11.93 6.06 8.04
C ALA A 141 13.02 7.11 8.30
N ASP A 142 12.73 8.17 9.05
CA ASP A 142 13.71 9.05 9.71
C ASP A 142 14.50 8.29 10.80
N LEU A 143 15.56 7.57 10.43
CA LEU A 143 16.29 6.69 11.36
C LEU A 143 17.30 7.46 12.23
N ASP A 144 17.93 8.53 11.74
CA ASP A 144 18.88 9.31 12.55
C ASP A 144 18.27 10.52 13.29
N GLY A 145 17.01 10.85 12.98
CA GLY A 145 16.23 11.89 13.67
C GLY A 145 16.40 13.29 13.10
N ASP A 146 17.00 13.45 11.90
CA ASP A 146 17.15 14.77 11.25
C ASP A 146 15.84 15.32 10.66
N GLY A 147 14.81 14.48 10.53
CA GLY A 147 13.47 14.83 10.08
C GLY A 147 13.18 14.54 8.61
N PHE A 148 14.13 13.99 7.84
CA PHE A 148 13.89 13.55 6.46
C PHE A 148 13.90 12.02 6.39
N SER A 149 12.87 11.42 5.79
CA SER A 149 12.79 9.95 5.75
C SER A 149 13.89 9.31 4.90
N ASP A 150 14.68 8.44 5.52
CA ASP A 150 15.66 7.59 4.86
C ASP A 150 14.97 6.50 4.05
N VAL A 151 15.66 5.93 3.05
CA VAL A 151 15.24 4.72 2.35
C VAL A 151 16.08 3.53 2.81
N VAL A 152 15.46 2.60 3.53
CA VAL A 152 16.05 1.31 3.89
C VAL A 152 15.74 0.29 2.80
N THR A 153 16.74 -0.42 2.31
CA THR A 153 16.56 -1.53 1.36
C THR A 153 17.24 -2.79 1.86
N THR A 154 16.53 -3.92 1.92
CA THR A 154 17.16 -5.21 2.25
C THR A 154 17.97 -5.70 1.05
N VAL A 155 19.24 -6.03 1.27
CA VAL A 155 20.16 -6.44 0.19
C VAL A 155 20.68 -7.84 0.43
N GLU A 156 20.33 -8.77 -0.46
CA GLU A 156 20.98 -10.08 -0.56
C GLU A 156 22.41 -9.97 -1.13
N GLY A 157 23.31 -10.79 -0.59
CA GLY A 157 24.74 -10.85 -0.92
C GLY A 157 25.24 -12.29 -1.10
N GLU A 158 26.47 -12.57 -0.69
CA GLU A 158 27.09 -13.88 -0.87
C GLU A 158 26.46 -14.97 0.02
N MET A 159 26.45 -16.23 -0.46
CA MET A 159 26.10 -17.41 0.34
C MET A 159 26.99 -17.50 1.59
N ALA A 160 26.36 -17.64 2.75
CA ALA A 160 27.02 -17.78 4.04
C ALA A 160 26.41 -18.95 4.83
N GLU A 161 27.14 -19.44 5.83
CA GLU A 161 26.73 -20.58 6.67
C GLU A 161 26.68 -20.17 8.15
N ASP A 162 25.61 -20.59 8.84
CA ASP A 162 25.53 -20.54 10.30
C ASP A 162 24.82 -21.78 10.86
N GLY A 163 25.55 -22.55 11.67
CA GLY A 163 25.10 -23.86 12.13
C GLY A 163 24.84 -24.81 10.96
N ASN A 164 23.56 -25.17 10.76
CA ASN A 164 23.11 -26.05 9.68
C ASN A 164 22.42 -25.30 8.53
N ILE A 165 22.35 -23.96 8.59
CA ILE A 165 21.65 -23.12 7.60
C ILE A 165 22.71 -22.52 6.66
N SER A 166 22.55 -22.76 5.36
CA SER A 166 23.41 -22.22 4.29
C SER A 166 22.53 -21.41 3.34
N ALA A 167 22.69 -20.08 3.33
CA ALA A 167 21.81 -19.16 2.62
C ALA A 167 22.48 -17.81 2.32
N ALA A 168 22.01 -17.07 1.30
CA ALA A 168 22.62 -15.83 0.81
C ALA A 168 22.43 -14.66 1.78
N ARG A 169 23.51 -14.07 2.30
CA ARG A 169 23.46 -13.13 3.43
C ARG A 169 22.66 -11.86 3.11
N THR A 170 21.62 -11.55 3.89
CA THR A 170 20.72 -10.40 3.67
C THR A 170 20.92 -9.28 4.70
N VAL A 171 21.24 -8.06 4.24
CA VAL A 171 21.53 -6.92 5.13
C VAL A 171 20.73 -5.68 4.72
N PRO A 172 19.96 -5.06 5.62
CA PRO A 172 19.36 -3.75 5.39
C PRO A 172 20.43 -2.68 5.18
N HIS A 173 20.28 -1.85 4.14
CA HIS A 173 21.16 -0.72 3.84
C HIS A 173 20.35 0.57 3.83
N VAL A 174 20.85 1.61 4.48
CA VAL A 174 20.21 2.93 4.60
C VAL A 174 20.76 3.89 3.57
N THR A 175 19.88 4.41 2.72
CA THR A 175 20.11 5.58 1.86
C THR A 175 19.62 6.80 2.63
N TRP A 176 20.55 7.56 3.22
CA TRP A 176 20.17 8.67 4.10
C TRP A 176 19.36 9.75 3.37
N GLY A 177 18.34 10.26 4.04
CA GLY A 177 17.40 11.26 3.54
C GLY A 177 17.99 12.67 3.46
N GLY A 178 17.12 13.61 3.10
CA GLY A 178 17.41 15.04 3.07
C GLY A 178 16.34 15.81 2.29
N PRO A 179 16.43 17.16 2.24
CA PRO A 179 15.40 18.00 1.63
C PRO A 179 15.23 17.83 0.11
N GLY A 180 16.00 16.95 -0.55
CA GLY A 180 15.85 16.62 -1.97
C GLY A 180 15.28 15.21 -2.22
N GLY A 181 14.78 14.54 -1.19
CA GLY A 181 14.56 13.09 -1.20
C GLY A 181 15.85 12.30 -0.91
N PRO A 182 15.83 10.97 -1.15
CA PRO A 182 16.95 10.07 -0.85
C PRO A 182 18.29 10.50 -1.45
N GLY A 183 19.37 10.34 -0.66
CA GLY A 183 20.73 10.75 -1.00
C GLY A 183 21.30 10.08 -2.24
N LYS A 184 21.19 10.74 -3.40
CA LYS A 184 21.56 10.17 -4.71
C LYS A 184 23.05 9.87 -4.83
N GLY A 185 23.38 8.59 -5.00
CA GLY A 185 24.73 8.09 -5.29
C GLY A 185 25.72 8.15 -4.13
N THR A 186 25.30 8.58 -2.93
CA THR A 186 26.07 8.35 -1.71
C THR A 186 25.94 6.88 -1.32
N GLY A 187 27.07 6.18 -1.09
CA GLY A 187 27.06 4.75 -0.80
C GLY A 187 26.21 4.41 0.42
N ALA A 188 25.24 3.50 0.24
CA ALA A 188 24.27 3.14 1.28
C ALA A 188 24.96 2.51 2.50
N THR A 189 24.50 2.89 3.69
CA THR A 189 25.11 2.47 4.96
C THR A 189 24.51 1.14 5.42
N PRO A 190 25.28 0.04 5.50
CA PRO A 190 24.77 -1.23 6.01
C PRO A 190 24.42 -1.12 7.50
N VAL A 191 23.23 -1.58 7.88
CA VAL A 191 22.79 -1.65 9.28
C VAL A 191 23.62 -2.69 10.04
N ARG A 192 24.05 -2.32 11.26
CA ARG A 192 24.85 -3.18 12.13
C ARG A 192 23.96 -4.13 12.92
N LEU A 193 23.74 -5.30 12.36
CA LEU A 193 23.01 -6.40 13.01
C LEU A 193 23.83 -6.98 14.20
N PRO A 194 23.15 -7.48 15.26
CA PRO A 194 23.81 -8.09 16.42
C PRO A 194 24.55 -9.39 16.05
N GLU A 195 25.49 -9.82 16.90
CA GLU A 195 26.28 -11.05 16.68
C GLU A 195 25.41 -12.30 16.45
N SER A 196 24.24 -12.38 17.11
CA SER A 196 23.26 -13.45 16.95
C SER A 196 22.64 -13.55 15.55
N ALA A 197 22.70 -12.50 14.73
CA ALA A 197 22.14 -12.47 13.37
C ALA A 197 23.18 -12.12 12.28
N SER A 198 24.30 -11.47 12.61
CA SER A 198 25.17 -10.78 11.65
C SER A 198 25.79 -11.64 10.53
N LYS A 199 25.84 -12.96 10.70
CA LYS A 199 26.34 -13.92 9.71
C LYS A 199 25.42 -14.08 8.50
N LEU A 200 24.16 -14.48 8.71
CA LEU A 200 23.17 -14.68 7.64
C LEU A 200 22.26 -13.45 7.43
N GLY A 201 22.13 -12.62 8.46
CA GLY A 201 21.37 -11.39 8.43
C GLY A 201 19.92 -11.52 8.90
N VAL A 202 19.04 -10.67 8.39
CA VAL A 202 17.58 -10.69 8.61
C VAL A 202 16.85 -10.84 7.29
N THR A 203 15.72 -11.55 7.25
CA THR A 203 14.97 -11.84 6.00
C THR A 203 14.51 -10.58 5.27
N SER A 204 13.83 -9.72 6.01
CA SER A 204 13.34 -8.40 5.64
C SER A 204 13.34 -7.52 6.91
N VAL A 205 12.86 -6.27 6.81
CA VAL A 205 12.58 -5.42 7.97
C VAL A 205 11.23 -4.72 7.84
N VAL A 206 10.63 -4.38 8.99
CA VAL A 206 9.51 -3.44 9.13
C VAL A 206 9.91 -2.31 10.08
N ARG A 207 9.31 -1.13 9.91
CA ARG A 207 9.51 0.05 10.78
C ARG A 207 8.54 0.10 11.96
N GLY A 208 8.89 0.83 13.00
CA GLY A 208 7.99 1.18 14.10
C GLY A 208 8.57 2.26 15.03
N ASP A 209 7.83 2.61 16.06
CA ASP A 209 8.31 3.28 17.29
C ASP A 209 8.03 2.24 18.41
N PHE A 210 8.82 1.17 18.47
CA PHE A 210 8.48 -0.04 19.21
C PHE A 210 8.54 0.14 20.74
N ASP A 211 9.27 1.14 21.24
CA ASP A 211 9.22 1.55 22.66
C ASP A 211 8.57 2.91 22.93
N GLY A 212 8.00 3.59 21.93
CA GLY A 212 7.25 4.82 22.12
C GLY A 212 8.12 6.01 22.55
N ASP A 213 9.42 6.02 22.26
CA ASP A 213 10.30 7.15 22.59
C ASP A 213 10.33 8.25 21.52
N GLY A 214 9.77 7.99 20.33
CA GLY A 214 9.63 8.95 19.24
C GLY A 214 10.78 8.95 18.23
N HIS A 215 11.67 7.96 18.29
CA HIS A 215 12.59 7.63 17.21
C HIS A 215 12.06 6.45 16.38
N HIS A 216 12.54 6.32 15.14
CA HIS A 216 12.12 5.22 14.27
C HIS A 216 13.06 4.02 14.45
N ASP A 217 12.45 2.86 14.60
CA ASP A 217 13.06 1.56 14.85
C ASP A 217 12.90 0.63 13.63
N LEU A 218 13.69 -0.46 13.60
CA LEU A 218 13.53 -1.55 12.63
C LEU A 218 13.38 -2.90 13.35
N ALA A 219 12.45 -3.75 12.91
CA ALA A 219 12.32 -5.13 13.35
C ALA A 219 12.45 -6.10 12.16
N GLY A 220 13.15 -7.22 12.33
CA GLY A 220 13.38 -8.22 11.28
C GLY A 220 13.63 -9.62 11.84
N LEU A 221 13.23 -10.68 11.14
CA LEU A 221 13.47 -12.06 11.57
C LEU A 221 14.91 -12.49 11.24
N ALA A 222 15.65 -13.00 12.23
CA ALA A 222 17.02 -13.47 12.03
C ALA A 222 17.04 -14.68 11.07
N ARG A 223 17.80 -14.59 9.99
CA ARG A 223 17.79 -15.58 8.89
C ARG A 223 18.51 -16.90 9.23
N ASN A 224 19.09 -16.99 10.42
CA ASN A 224 19.54 -18.23 11.06
C ASN A 224 18.49 -18.82 12.04
N GLN A 225 17.24 -18.35 11.98
CA GLN A 225 16.09 -18.83 12.75
C GLN A 225 16.26 -18.71 14.29
N SER A 226 17.12 -17.79 14.76
CA SER A 226 17.50 -17.67 16.17
C SER A 226 16.56 -16.80 17.02
N SER A 227 16.08 -15.69 16.47
CA SER A 227 15.29 -14.66 17.16
C SER A 227 14.54 -13.75 16.18
N ALA A 228 13.58 -12.97 16.66
CA ALA A 228 13.25 -11.70 16.03
C ALA A 228 14.21 -10.62 16.57
N VAL A 229 14.77 -9.81 15.69
CA VAL A 229 15.74 -8.75 16.01
C VAL A 229 15.03 -7.40 15.97
N VAL A 230 15.12 -6.64 17.05
CA VAL A 230 14.58 -5.27 17.14
C VAL A 230 15.73 -4.29 17.35
N LEU A 231 15.82 -3.28 16.49
CA LEU A 231 16.89 -2.30 16.40
C LEU A 231 16.27 -0.92 16.69
N TYR A 232 16.52 -0.41 17.90
CA TYR A 232 15.87 0.80 18.40
C TYR A 232 16.67 2.06 18.07
N GLY A 233 15.97 3.08 17.57
CA GLY A 233 16.53 4.35 17.09
C GLY A 233 16.96 5.32 18.21
N PRO A 234 17.54 6.48 17.85
CA PRO A 234 17.98 6.80 16.50
C PRO A 234 19.25 6.02 16.17
N PHE A 235 19.46 5.81 14.89
CA PHE A 235 20.65 5.18 14.33
C PHE A 235 21.73 6.25 14.09
N THR A 236 23.00 5.87 14.17
CA THR A 236 24.07 6.71 13.63
C THR A 236 24.17 6.54 12.11
N ARG A 237 24.67 7.56 11.38
CA ARG A 237 25.08 7.43 9.96
C ARG A 237 26.25 6.46 9.68
N SER A 238 26.52 5.54 10.62
CA SER A 238 27.41 4.39 10.48
C SER A 238 26.70 3.05 10.71
N GLY A 239 25.36 3.05 10.68
CA GLY A 239 24.49 1.88 10.74
C GLY A 239 24.20 1.33 12.15
N GLU A 240 24.66 2.01 13.19
CA GLU A 240 24.57 1.55 14.59
C GLU A 240 23.31 2.12 15.27
N ALA A 241 22.40 1.24 15.70
CA ALA A 241 21.19 1.58 16.48
C ALA A 241 21.53 1.96 17.93
N LYS A 242 20.67 2.75 18.60
CA LYS A 242 20.84 3.15 20.03
C LYS A 242 20.79 1.94 20.96
N ARG A 243 19.93 0.96 20.66
CA ARG A 243 19.75 -0.29 21.43
C ARG A 243 19.37 -1.42 20.48
N THR A 244 19.68 -2.66 20.84
CA THR A 244 19.20 -3.86 20.15
C THR A 244 18.56 -4.79 21.17
N ASP A 245 17.47 -5.45 20.78
CA ASP A 245 16.90 -6.59 21.50
C ASP A 245 16.76 -7.79 20.55
N THR A 246 16.95 -8.99 21.10
CA THR A 246 16.72 -10.27 20.43
C THR A 246 16.03 -11.27 21.37
N SER A 247 15.25 -10.76 22.33
CA SER A 247 14.49 -11.54 23.31
C SER A 247 13.17 -12.11 22.74
N LEU A 248 12.63 -11.50 21.69
CA LEU A 248 11.45 -11.99 20.98
C LEU A 248 11.81 -13.32 20.25
N PRO A 249 10.97 -14.35 20.38
CA PRO A 249 11.22 -15.63 19.75
C PRO A 249 11.18 -15.52 18.22
N TRP A 250 12.00 -16.31 17.53
CA TRP A 250 11.79 -16.52 16.11
C TRP A 250 10.50 -17.31 15.87
N THR A 251 9.84 -17.05 14.75
CA THR A 251 8.66 -17.78 14.26
C THR A 251 8.69 -17.71 12.74
N ASP A 252 8.33 -18.79 12.07
CA ASP A 252 8.35 -18.88 10.61
C ASP A 252 7.15 -18.14 10.01
N GLY A 253 7.42 -17.12 9.19
CA GLY A 253 6.41 -16.20 8.67
C GLY A 253 6.98 -14.83 8.35
N ASP A 254 6.07 -13.88 8.12
CA ASP A 254 6.36 -12.50 7.79
C ASP A 254 6.02 -11.55 8.94
N LEU A 255 6.67 -10.37 8.93
CA LEU A 255 6.41 -9.30 9.90
C LEU A 255 5.50 -8.23 9.28
N ALA A 256 4.56 -7.74 10.08
CA ALA A 256 3.84 -6.50 9.82
C ALA A 256 3.84 -5.64 11.08
N ALA A 257 4.04 -4.34 10.94
CA ALA A 257 4.06 -3.42 12.07
C ALA A 257 2.94 -2.37 11.96
N ASP A 258 2.49 -1.91 13.11
CA ASP A 258 1.64 -0.74 13.25
C ASP A 258 2.39 0.54 12.82
N ALA A 259 1.70 1.43 12.11
CA ALA A 259 2.29 2.64 11.54
C ALA A 259 2.64 3.68 12.62
N ILE A 260 3.83 4.28 12.50
CA ILE A 260 4.25 5.43 13.32
C ILE A 260 3.26 6.58 13.09
N ASP A 261 2.86 7.27 14.17
CA ASP A 261 1.95 8.42 14.12
C ASP A 261 2.62 9.58 13.36
N PRO A 262 2.13 10.00 12.17
CA PRO A 262 2.84 10.95 11.30
C PRO A 262 2.95 12.37 11.89
N SER A 263 2.18 12.67 12.94
CA SER A 263 2.33 13.91 13.70
C SER A 263 3.57 13.92 14.62
N GLY A 264 4.28 12.79 14.76
CA GLY A 264 5.37 12.61 15.72
C GLY A 264 4.91 12.44 17.17
N LYS A 265 3.61 12.19 17.39
CA LYS A 265 3.02 11.90 18.71
C LYS A 265 3.43 10.51 19.18
N ALA A 266 4.61 10.45 19.82
CA ALA A 266 5.26 9.24 20.33
C ALA A 266 4.29 8.22 20.98
N ARG A 267 4.16 7.06 20.32
CA ARG A 267 3.13 6.05 20.53
C ARG A 267 3.73 4.68 20.19
N ALA A 268 3.76 3.78 21.16
CA ALA A 268 4.42 2.49 21.00
C ALA A 268 3.68 1.61 19.97
N THR A 269 4.32 1.30 18.84
CA THR A 269 3.73 0.55 17.71
C THR A 269 3.82 -0.96 17.95
N ALA A 270 2.71 -1.70 17.80
CA ALA A 270 2.74 -3.16 17.93
C ALA A 270 3.36 -3.88 16.72
N LEU A 271 3.82 -5.12 16.93
CA LEU A 271 4.37 -5.99 15.88
C LEU A 271 3.53 -7.26 15.73
N LEU A 272 3.16 -7.60 14.50
CA LEU A 272 2.49 -8.85 14.12
C LEU A 272 3.51 -9.80 13.47
N VAL A 273 3.48 -11.07 13.85
CA VAL A 273 3.95 -12.17 13.00
C VAL A 273 2.74 -12.84 12.38
N HIS A 274 2.65 -12.82 11.05
CA HIS A 274 1.75 -13.65 10.26
C HIS A 274 2.53 -14.90 9.85
N ALA A 275 2.10 -16.09 10.26
CA ALA A 275 2.81 -17.32 9.96
C ALA A 275 2.74 -17.66 8.45
N ILE A 276 3.75 -18.37 7.92
CA ILE A 276 3.78 -18.79 6.50
C ILE A 276 2.43 -19.41 6.10
N SER A 277 1.85 -18.95 5.00
CA SER A 277 0.72 -19.62 4.33
C SER A 277 1.23 -20.56 3.25
N ASP A 278 0.63 -21.74 3.16
CA ASP A 278 0.77 -22.71 2.06
C ASP A 278 -0.35 -22.58 1.01
N GLY A 279 -1.25 -21.62 1.20
CA GLY A 279 -2.49 -21.40 0.46
C GLY A 279 -3.71 -21.23 1.39
N GLU A 280 -3.71 -21.81 2.59
CA GLU A 280 -4.79 -21.61 3.58
C GLU A 280 -4.59 -20.39 4.49
N GLN A 281 -5.59 -20.08 5.33
CA GLN A 281 -5.53 -18.95 6.26
C GLN A 281 -4.61 -19.28 7.45
N SER A 282 -3.43 -18.66 7.46
CA SER A 282 -2.42 -18.92 8.48
C SER A 282 -2.64 -18.17 9.79
N GLY A 283 -1.99 -18.67 10.84
CA GLY A 283 -2.10 -18.16 12.20
C GLY A 283 -1.34 -16.85 12.43
N ASN A 284 -1.83 -16.05 13.37
CA ASN A 284 -1.29 -14.72 13.67
C ASN A 284 -0.86 -14.60 15.14
N THR A 285 0.27 -13.93 15.40
CA THR A 285 0.75 -13.64 16.76
C THR A 285 1.12 -12.16 16.89
N LEU A 286 0.37 -11.44 17.72
CA LEU A 286 0.59 -10.02 18.02
C LEU A 286 1.51 -9.88 19.25
N TYR A 287 2.65 -9.21 19.09
CA TYR A 287 3.53 -8.77 20.16
C TYR A 287 3.15 -7.32 20.51
N PRO A 288 2.43 -7.08 21.63
CA PRO A 288 1.99 -5.73 21.98
C PRO A 288 3.17 -4.90 22.48
N ALA A 289 3.25 -3.65 22.03
CA ALA A 289 4.26 -2.69 22.49
C ALA A 289 3.77 -1.85 23.67
N ARG A 290 4.70 -1.33 24.46
CA ARG A 290 4.42 -0.41 25.57
C ARG A 290 5.48 0.68 25.70
N ARG A 291 5.01 1.90 25.90
CA ARG A 291 5.85 3.10 25.98
C ARG A 291 6.85 3.01 27.14
N GLY A 292 8.13 3.18 26.83
CA GLY A 292 9.27 3.08 27.75
C GLY A 292 9.72 1.66 28.10
N SER A 293 9.13 0.61 27.51
CA SER A 293 9.54 -0.79 27.74
C SER A 293 9.74 -1.62 26.47
N GLY A 294 9.22 -1.20 25.32
CA GLY A 294 9.35 -1.94 24.06
C GLY A 294 8.23 -2.94 23.81
N LEU A 295 8.49 -3.85 22.87
CA LEU A 295 7.64 -5.00 22.57
C LEU A 295 7.67 -6.03 23.71
N SER A 296 6.50 -6.57 24.06
CA SER A 296 6.40 -7.72 24.95
C SER A 296 6.76 -9.01 24.21
N ALA A 297 7.67 -9.82 24.76
CA ALA A 297 7.93 -11.18 24.26
C ALA A 297 6.76 -12.15 24.52
N GLU A 298 5.79 -11.79 25.39
CA GLU A 298 4.53 -12.53 25.56
C GLU A 298 3.56 -12.19 24.41
N GLY A 299 3.71 -12.89 23.29
CA GLY A 299 2.86 -12.74 22.10
C GLY A 299 1.43 -13.24 22.29
N ARG A 300 0.43 -12.40 21.98
CA ARG A 300 -1.00 -12.73 21.93
C ARG A 300 -1.31 -13.44 20.61
N LYS A 301 -1.59 -14.74 20.65
CA LYS A 301 -2.15 -15.45 19.48
C LYS A 301 -3.53 -14.90 19.12
N LEU A 302 -3.74 -14.66 17.83
CA LEU A 302 -5.00 -14.23 17.23
C LEU A 302 -5.57 -15.38 16.37
N ARG A 303 -6.68 -15.12 15.66
CA ARG A 303 -7.29 -16.07 14.72
C ARG A 303 -6.41 -16.36 13.49
N ALA A 304 -6.81 -17.38 12.74
CA ALA A 304 -6.40 -17.56 11.35
C ALA A 304 -6.95 -16.45 10.44
N GLY A 305 -6.15 -16.04 9.47
CA GLY A 305 -6.50 -15.02 8.47
C GLY A 305 -5.26 -14.41 7.83
N ASN A 306 -5.16 -14.41 6.51
CA ASN A 306 -4.01 -13.87 5.79
C ASN A 306 -4.10 -12.35 5.58
N ALA A 307 -5.32 -11.78 5.55
CA ALA A 307 -5.50 -10.34 5.46
C ALA A 307 -5.46 -9.71 6.86
N HIS A 308 -4.64 -8.68 7.03
CA HIS A 308 -4.48 -7.96 8.28
C HIS A 308 -4.31 -6.45 8.07
N ALA A 309 -4.68 -5.65 9.06
CA ALA A 309 -4.46 -4.20 9.08
C ALA A 309 -4.43 -3.67 10.52
N PHE A 310 -3.64 -2.62 10.77
CA PHE A 310 -3.68 -1.86 12.02
C PHE A 310 -4.48 -0.57 11.81
N GLY A 311 -5.52 -0.35 12.61
CA GLY A 311 -6.34 0.87 12.62
C GLY A 311 -6.94 1.12 14.02
N ASP A 312 -7.51 2.29 14.28
CA ASP A 312 -8.36 2.59 15.43
C ASP A 312 -9.81 2.31 15.01
N PHE A 313 -10.23 1.04 15.07
CA PHE A 313 -11.47 0.60 14.43
C PHE A 313 -12.69 0.74 15.37
N ASP A 314 -12.48 0.95 16.67
CA ASP A 314 -13.54 1.27 17.64
C ASP A 314 -13.60 2.75 18.10
N GLY A 315 -12.56 3.55 17.84
CA GLY A 315 -12.53 5.01 18.02
C GLY A 315 -12.09 5.45 19.42
N ASP A 316 -11.26 4.67 20.12
CA ASP A 316 -10.81 4.97 21.50
C ASP A 316 -9.47 5.71 21.58
N GLY A 317 -8.78 5.90 20.45
CA GLY A 317 -7.48 6.58 20.35
C GLY A 317 -6.28 5.66 20.56
N GLN A 318 -6.50 4.35 20.74
CA GLN A 318 -5.46 3.31 20.72
C GLN A 318 -5.49 2.57 19.39
N ARG A 319 -4.52 1.69 19.16
CA ARG A 319 -4.42 0.94 17.91
C ARG A 319 -4.89 -0.51 18.07
N ASP A 320 -5.87 -0.87 17.27
CA ASP A 320 -6.41 -2.21 17.11
C ASP A 320 -5.69 -2.96 16.00
N VAL A 321 -5.96 -4.26 15.89
CA VAL A 321 -5.60 -5.05 14.70
C VAL A 321 -6.81 -5.79 14.15
N ALA A 322 -7.05 -5.63 12.85
CA ALA A 322 -7.97 -6.45 12.09
C ALA A 322 -7.23 -7.68 11.55
N ILE A 323 -7.80 -8.88 11.71
CA ILE A 323 -7.33 -10.12 11.08
C ILE A 323 -8.54 -10.77 10.38
N GLY A 324 -8.40 -11.18 9.13
CA GLY A 324 -9.51 -11.75 8.37
C GLY A 324 -9.12 -12.63 7.18
N ASP A 325 -10.15 -13.22 6.60
CA ASP A 325 -10.05 -14.09 5.43
C ASP A 325 -9.72 -13.27 4.17
N ASP A 326 -8.54 -13.48 3.59
CA ASP A 326 -8.16 -12.87 2.30
C ASP A 326 -8.73 -13.63 1.09
N GLY A 327 -9.41 -14.75 1.35
CA GLY A 327 -10.05 -15.63 0.38
C GLY A 327 -9.12 -16.60 -0.37
N SER A 328 -7.83 -16.67 -0.04
CA SER A 328 -6.92 -17.71 -0.55
C SER A 328 -7.21 -19.06 0.10
N ARG A 329 -7.18 -20.14 -0.70
CA ARG A 329 -7.24 -21.54 -0.27
C ARG A 329 -6.13 -22.32 -0.98
N ASN A 330 -5.72 -23.46 -0.43
CA ASN A 330 -5.01 -24.45 -1.21
C ASN A 330 -6.05 -25.37 -1.89
N ASP A 331 -5.93 -25.57 -3.20
CA ASP A 331 -6.85 -26.42 -3.98
C ASP A 331 -6.61 -27.93 -3.74
N GLU A 332 -6.00 -28.34 -2.60
CA GLU A 332 -5.80 -29.76 -2.32
C GLU A 332 -7.09 -30.41 -1.76
N PRO A 333 -7.51 -31.59 -2.30
CA PRO A 333 -8.75 -32.23 -1.89
C PRO A 333 -8.81 -32.56 -0.39
N GLY A 334 -9.69 -31.86 0.34
CA GLY A 334 -9.89 -31.96 1.79
C GLY A 334 -9.64 -30.68 2.57
N ASN A 335 -8.98 -29.67 1.97
CA ASN A 335 -8.66 -28.39 2.63
C ASN A 335 -9.61 -27.25 2.22
N GLU A 336 -10.47 -27.43 1.22
CA GLU A 336 -11.19 -26.36 0.51
C GLU A 336 -12.23 -25.56 1.35
N THR A 337 -12.28 -25.78 2.67
CA THR A 337 -13.26 -25.19 3.59
C THR A 337 -12.65 -24.78 4.94
N GLU A 338 -12.35 -23.49 5.07
CA GLU A 338 -12.06 -22.82 6.34
C GLU A 338 -13.23 -22.89 7.36
N PRO A 339 -12.97 -22.86 8.68
CA PRO A 339 -14.00 -22.82 9.71
C PRO A 339 -14.99 -21.64 9.55
N PRO A 340 -16.25 -21.75 9.99
CA PRO A 340 -17.28 -20.72 9.73
C PRO A 340 -17.00 -19.34 10.35
N ASP A 341 -16.18 -19.29 11.40
CA ASP A 341 -15.67 -18.09 12.08
C ASP A 341 -14.40 -17.52 11.45
N VAL A 342 -13.76 -18.25 10.53
CA VAL A 342 -12.71 -17.75 9.63
C VAL A 342 -13.34 -17.33 8.30
N SER A 343 -13.92 -18.29 7.58
CA SER A 343 -14.42 -18.20 6.20
C SER A 343 -15.41 -17.04 5.97
N GLY A 344 -15.03 -16.10 5.11
CA GLY A 344 -15.79 -14.91 4.72
C GLY A 344 -15.98 -13.90 5.85
N SER A 345 -15.01 -13.74 6.75
CA SER A 345 -15.09 -12.83 7.89
C SER A 345 -13.74 -12.19 8.27
N LEU A 346 -13.82 -11.07 8.98
CA LEU A 346 -12.72 -10.47 9.72
C LEU A 346 -13.09 -10.32 11.20
N ALA A 347 -12.10 -10.27 12.08
CA ALA A 347 -12.25 -9.88 13.47
C ALA A 347 -11.31 -8.71 13.81
N LEU A 348 -11.88 -7.68 14.43
CA LEU A 348 -11.18 -6.54 15.02
C LEU A 348 -10.80 -6.90 16.45
N TYR A 349 -9.55 -6.65 16.85
CA TYR A 349 -9.05 -6.90 18.20
C TYR A 349 -8.70 -5.57 18.88
N PRO A 350 -9.55 -5.07 19.80
CA PRO A 350 -9.31 -3.78 20.44
C PRO A 350 -7.97 -3.68 21.16
N GLY A 351 -7.23 -2.60 20.92
CA GLY A 351 -5.95 -2.28 21.56
C GLY A 351 -6.09 -2.10 23.08
N SER A 352 -7.26 -1.64 23.51
CA SER A 352 -7.74 -1.59 24.91
C SER A 352 -7.79 -2.95 25.62
N GLY A 353 -7.64 -4.07 24.90
CA GLY A 353 -7.71 -5.43 25.44
C GLY A 353 -9.13 -6.01 25.46
N GLY A 354 -10.07 -5.38 24.74
CA GLY A 354 -11.45 -5.84 24.61
C GLY A 354 -11.62 -7.23 23.96
N ALA A 355 -12.85 -7.73 24.03
CA ALA A 355 -13.26 -8.90 23.26
C ALA A 355 -13.36 -8.52 21.76
N PRO A 356 -12.94 -9.39 20.83
CA PRO A 356 -12.90 -9.05 19.42
C PRO A 356 -14.30 -8.93 18.81
N VAL A 357 -14.44 -8.01 17.85
CA VAL A 357 -15.69 -7.77 17.10
C VAL A 357 -15.55 -8.39 15.70
N THR A 358 -16.47 -9.30 15.35
CA THR A 358 -16.41 -10.03 14.06
C THR A 358 -17.40 -9.47 13.06
N HIS A 359 -16.93 -9.15 11.84
CA HIS A 359 -17.76 -8.72 10.72
C HIS A 359 -17.70 -9.73 9.56
N ARG A 360 -18.80 -9.88 8.82
CA ARG A 360 -18.82 -10.65 7.56
C ARG A 360 -18.26 -9.80 6.42
N LEU A 361 -17.40 -10.41 5.62
CA LEU A 361 -16.92 -9.85 4.36
C LEU A 361 -18.02 -9.88 3.29
N PRO A 362 -17.94 -9.05 2.23
CA PRO A 362 -18.84 -9.13 1.08
C PRO A 362 -18.80 -10.52 0.42
N GLU A 363 -19.96 -11.10 0.11
CA GLU A 363 -20.03 -12.41 -0.54
C GLU A 363 -19.39 -12.41 -1.94
N ALA A 364 -18.66 -13.48 -2.25
CA ALA A 364 -18.08 -13.69 -3.57
C ALA A 364 -19.18 -13.81 -4.66
N PRO A 365 -19.16 -13.00 -5.73
CA PRO A 365 -20.09 -13.15 -6.84
C PRO A 365 -19.91 -14.50 -7.55
N LYS A 366 -21.01 -15.08 -8.02
CA LYS A 366 -21.01 -16.42 -8.66
C LYS A 366 -20.10 -16.45 -9.89
N GLY A 367 -18.99 -17.19 -9.80
CA GLY A 367 -18.00 -17.32 -10.87
C GLY A 367 -16.98 -16.17 -10.97
N ALA A 368 -16.94 -15.26 -9.99
CA ALA A 368 -15.90 -14.24 -9.86
C ALA A 368 -14.73 -14.67 -8.95
N SER A 369 -14.87 -15.79 -8.22
CA SER A 369 -13.81 -16.34 -7.37
C SER A 369 -12.52 -16.64 -8.14
N THR A 370 -11.41 -16.52 -7.44
CA THR A 370 -10.06 -16.87 -7.86
C THR A 370 -9.38 -17.62 -6.73
N ASP A 371 -8.67 -18.66 -7.12
CA ASP A 371 -8.03 -19.68 -6.30
C ASP A 371 -7.16 -19.08 -5.16
N TYR A 372 -6.48 -17.96 -5.46
CA TYR A 372 -5.58 -17.24 -4.56
C TYR A 372 -6.20 -15.99 -3.88
N GLY A 373 -7.54 -15.87 -3.87
CA GLY A 373 -8.27 -14.84 -3.14
C GLY A 373 -8.22 -13.40 -3.69
N PRO A 374 -9.08 -12.49 -3.19
CA PRO A 374 -9.00 -11.05 -3.44
C PRO A 374 -7.79 -10.35 -2.80
N GLY A 375 -7.23 -10.86 -1.70
CA GLY A 375 -6.05 -10.30 -1.03
C GLY A 375 -6.35 -9.42 0.19
N GLY A 376 -5.38 -8.59 0.56
CA GLY A 376 -5.27 -7.94 1.87
C GLY A 376 -6.27 -6.81 2.22
N PHE A 377 -6.04 -6.22 3.39
CA PHE A 377 -6.80 -5.10 3.96
C PHE A 377 -5.92 -3.86 4.12
N ALA A 378 -6.55 -2.70 4.27
CA ALA A 378 -5.93 -1.48 4.82
C ALA A 378 -6.86 -0.85 5.87
N ALA A 379 -6.31 -0.05 6.78
CA ALA A 379 -7.09 0.93 7.55
C ALA A 379 -7.27 2.21 6.71
N ALA A 380 -8.31 2.99 6.97
CA ALA A 380 -8.55 4.30 6.38
C ALA A 380 -9.67 5.08 7.11
N ASP A 381 -9.50 6.39 7.32
CA ASP A 381 -10.56 7.34 7.68
C ASP A 381 -10.89 8.32 6.52
N PRO A 382 -11.67 7.90 5.51
CA PRO A 382 -12.06 8.72 4.37
C PRO A 382 -13.34 9.56 4.60
N ASP A 383 -13.80 9.75 5.84
CA ASP A 383 -14.74 10.83 6.19
C ASP A 383 -14.35 11.73 7.39
N GLY A 384 -13.16 11.55 7.97
CA GLY A 384 -12.52 12.48 8.92
C GLY A 384 -13.19 12.52 10.29
N ASP A 385 -13.76 11.39 10.75
CA ASP A 385 -14.44 11.32 12.05
C ASP A 385 -13.53 10.88 13.22
N GLY A 386 -12.29 10.50 12.89
CA GLY A 386 -11.23 10.08 13.81
C GLY A 386 -11.15 8.58 14.03
N ARG A 387 -11.91 7.77 13.26
CA ARG A 387 -12.03 6.32 13.45
C ARG A 387 -11.84 5.57 12.13
N ASP A 388 -10.87 4.67 12.11
CA ASP A 388 -10.54 3.87 10.94
C ASP A 388 -11.69 2.92 10.54
N GLY A 389 -11.93 2.81 9.24
CA GLY A 389 -12.64 1.70 8.61
C GLY A 389 -11.66 0.70 8.00
N VAL A 390 -12.07 -0.57 7.85
CA VAL A 390 -11.26 -1.58 7.13
C VAL A 390 -11.59 -1.54 5.65
N LEU A 391 -10.66 -1.09 4.81
CA LEU A 391 -10.75 -1.20 3.36
C LEU A 391 -10.35 -2.63 2.92
N VAL A 392 -11.34 -3.50 2.69
CA VAL A 392 -11.10 -4.90 2.32
C VAL A 392 -11.06 -5.09 0.80
N ALA A 393 -10.16 -5.95 0.32
CA ALA A 393 -10.21 -6.45 -1.04
C ALA A 393 -11.42 -7.37 -1.26
N THR A 394 -11.94 -7.39 -2.49
CA THR A 394 -13.06 -8.26 -2.91
C THR A 394 -12.88 -8.70 -4.36
N TYR A 395 -13.52 -9.80 -4.75
CA TYR A 395 -13.51 -10.28 -6.14
C TYR A 395 -14.13 -9.29 -7.17
N GLU A 396 -14.72 -8.18 -6.73
CA GLU A 396 -15.30 -7.12 -7.58
C GLU A 396 -14.62 -5.73 -7.42
N GLY A 397 -13.59 -5.59 -6.58
CA GLY A 397 -12.93 -4.31 -6.27
C GLY A 397 -12.57 -4.21 -4.78
N ALA A 398 -12.77 -3.05 -4.14
CA ALA A 398 -12.65 -2.90 -2.70
C ALA A 398 -14.00 -2.57 -2.02
N THR A 399 -14.08 -2.74 -0.71
CA THR A 399 -15.21 -2.26 0.12
C THR A 399 -14.70 -1.74 1.45
N LEU A 400 -15.05 -0.51 1.82
CA LEU A 400 -14.82 0.00 3.17
C LEU A 400 -15.85 -0.60 4.12
N ILE A 401 -15.35 -1.18 5.21
CA ILE A 401 -16.09 -1.78 6.33
C ILE A 401 -15.84 -0.88 7.55
N ASP A 402 -16.74 0.07 7.74
CA ASP A 402 -16.80 0.93 8.93
C ASP A 402 -18.03 0.48 9.75
N GLY A 403 -17.85 0.02 10.99
CA GLY A 403 -18.97 -0.27 11.90
C GLY A 403 -19.95 -1.27 11.28
N ASP A 404 -21.16 -0.82 10.90
CA ASP A 404 -22.12 -1.55 10.05
C ASP A 404 -22.29 -1.00 8.61
N LYS A 405 -21.69 0.15 8.29
CA LYS A 405 -21.65 0.81 6.97
C LYS A 405 -20.73 0.03 6.01
N ARG A 406 -21.19 -0.23 4.78
CA ARG A 406 -20.46 -1.02 3.77
C ARG A 406 -20.44 -0.26 2.45
N THR A 407 -19.30 0.37 2.13
CA THR A 407 -19.17 1.28 0.98
C THR A 407 -18.28 0.67 -0.09
N ARG A 408 -18.83 0.33 -1.26
CA ARG A 408 -18.07 -0.25 -2.37
C ARG A 408 -17.18 0.82 -3.01
N VAL A 409 -15.86 0.67 -2.91
CA VAL A 409 -14.87 1.54 -3.55
C VAL A 409 -14.32 0.80 -4.76
N THR A 410 -14.67 1.26 -5.96
CA THR A 410 -14.38 0.51 -7.20
C THR A 410 -13.74 1.39 -8.26
N ARG A 411 -12.69 0.85 -8.91
CA ARG A 411 -12.09 1.35 -10.14
C ARG A 411 -11.88 0.18 -11.11
N GLN A 412 -11.57 0.50 -12.36
CA GLN A 412 -11.51 -0.48 -13.43
C GLN A 412 -10.31 -0.23 -14.36
N GLY A 413 -9.40 -1.20 -14.42
CA GLY A 413 -8.33 -1.25 -15.42
C GLY A 413 -8.87 -1.23 -16.86
N PRO A 414 -8.04 -0.94 -17.86
CA PRO A 414 -8.46 -0.82 -19.25
C PRO A 414 -8.97 -2.15 -19.82
N ALA A 415 -9.83 -2.08 -20.85
CA ALA A 415 -10.35 -3.26 -21.56
C ALA A 415 -9.32 -3.91 -22.52
N LYS A 416 -8.18 -3.24 -22.70
CA LYS A 416 -6.98 -3.71 -23.39
C LYS A 416 -5.75 -3.13 -22.69
N ALA A 417 -4.72 -3.94 -22.50
CA ALA A 417 -3.40 -3.53 -22.04
C ALA A 417 -2.34 -4.30 -22.83
N ASP A 418 -1.16 -3.70 -23.05
CA ASP A 418 -0.01 -4.34 -23.71
C ASP A 418 -0.30 -4.97 -25.09
N GLY A 419 -1.34 -4.46 -25.77
CA GLY A 419 -1.84 -4.95 -27.07
C GLY A 419 -2.94 -6.02 -26.97
N GLU A 420 -3.07 -6.70 -25.83
CA GLU A 420 -4.04 -7.78 -25.60
C GLU A 420 -5.38 -7.27 -25.04
N LYS A 421 -6.33 -8.18 -24.80
CA LYS A 421 -7.68 -7.89 -24.27
C LYS A 421 -7.80 -8.42 -22.84
N THR A 422 -8.01 -7.50 -21.88
CA THR A 422 -8.27 -7.86 -20.48
C THR A 422 -9.64 -8.52 -20.31
N PRO A 423 -9.74 -9.73 -19.73
CA PRO A 423 -11.02 -10.30 -19.29
C PRO A 423 -11.70 -9.43 -18.24
N ALA A 424 -13.03 -9.35 -18.24
CA ALA A 424 -13.76 -8.47 -17.32
C ALA A 424 -13.43 -8.75 -15.84
N LYS A 425 -13.38 -10.03 -15.45
CA LYS A 425 -13.03 -10.47 -14.09
C LYS A 425 -11.61 -10.14 -13.63
N TRP A 426 -10.74 -9.66 -14.50
CA TRP A 426 -9.37 -9.21 -14.17
C TRP A 426 -9.20 -7.70 -14.32
N ARG A 427 -10.29 -6.92 -14.45
CA ARG A 427 -10.24 -5.45 -14.54
C ARG A 427 -10.51 -4.75 -13.23
N HIS A 428 -10.90 -5.47 -12.17
CA HIS A 428 -11.15 -4.89 -10.86
C HIS A 428 -9.84 -4.41 -10.24
N ALA A 429 -9.81 -3.16 -9.80
CA ALA A 429 -8.69 -2.62 -9.03
C ALA A 429 -8.74 -3.15 -7.59
N ARG A 430 -7.59 -3.52 -7.02
CA ARG A 430 -7.46 -3.98 -5.62
C ARG A 430 -7.08 -2.79 -4.72
N PRO A 431 -7.37 -2.82 -3.40
CA PRO A 431 -6.82 -1.84 -2.48
C PRO A 431 -5.32 -2.04 -2.29
N ALA A 432 -4.61 -0.94 -2.02
CA ALA A 432 -3.17 -0.93 -1.80
C ALA A 432 -2.75 -0.14 -0.54
N GLY A 433 -3.68 0.58 0.09
CA GLY A 433 -3.45 1.42 1.26
C GLY A 433 -4.43 2.60 1.28
N ALA A 434 -4.23 3.50 2.25
CA ALA A 434 -4.85 4.81 2.31
C ALA A 434 -3.92 5.75 3.10
N ALA A 435 -4.00 7.05 2.83
CA ALA A 435 -3.43 8.10 3.66
C ALA A 435 -3.97 9.48 3.26
N ASP A 436 -3.95 10.45 4.17
CA ASP A 436 -4.00 11.87 3.86
C ASP A 436 -2.70 12.30 3.14
N PHE A 437 -2.79 12.69 1.86
CA PHE A 437 -1.66 13.25 1.10
C PHE A 437 -1.76 14.78 0.89
N ASP A 438 -2.80 15.45 1.40
CA ASP A 438 -3.03 16.89 1.20
C ASP A 438 -3.13 17.77 2.45
N GLY A 439 -3.31 17.15 3.61
CA GLY A 439 -3.33 17.79 4.92
C GLY A 439 -4.71 18.35 5.30
N ASP A 440 -5.80 17.70 4.89
CA ASP A 440 -7.18 18.05 5.26
C ASP A 440 -7.80 17.21 6.39
N ASP A 441 -7.00 16.34 7.01
CA ASP A 441 -7.39 15.37 8.05
C ASP A 441 -8.33 14.25 7.53
N THR A 442 -8.33 13.94 6.22
CA THR A 442 -9.07 12.78 5.64
C THR A 442 -8.19 11.89 4.75
N ASP A 443 -8.40 10.57 4.82
CA ASP A 443 -7.62 9.60 4.04
C ASP A 443 -8.11 9.44 2.60
N GLU A 444 -7.20 9.60 1.65
CA GLU A 444 -7.39 9.25 0.25
C GLU A 444 -7.08 7.76 0.02
N LEU A 445 -8.02 7.02 -0.59
CA LEU A 445 -7.87 5.58 -0.74
C LEU A 445 -7.03 5.24 -1.98
N ILE A 446 -6.04 4.37 -1.80
CA ILE A 446 -5.12 3.94 -2.86
C ILE A 446 -5.67 2.66 -3.48
N LEU A 447 -6.10 2.73 -4.74
CA LEU A 447 -6.48 1.56 -5.53
C LEU A 447 -5.49 1.32 -6.67
N ASN A 448 -5.13 0.06 -6.92
CA ASN A 448 -4.14 -0.32 -7.92
C ASN A 448 -4.66 -1.34 -8.95
N TRP A 449 -4.03 -1.40 -10.12
CA TRP A 449 -4.29 -2.41 -11.15
C TRP A 449 -3.06 -2.72 -12.01
N GLY A 450 -2.85 -3.99 -12.33
CA GLY A 450 -1.77 -4.49 -13.19
C GLY A 450 -2.30 -5.31 -14.37
N SER A 451 -1.50 -5.40 -15.45
CA SER A 451 -1.88 -6.15 -16.65
C SER A 451 -1.51 -7.64 -16.57
N GLY A 452 -2.21 -8.46 -17.37
CA GLY A 452 -1.94 -9.90 -17.48
C GLY A 452 -2.50 -10.74 -16.32
N THR A 453 -2.01 -11.98 -16.24
CA THR A 453 -2.48 -12.98 -15.27
C THR A 453 -2.00 -12.74 -13.85
N LEU A 454 -0.78 -12.21 -13.66
CA LEU A 454 -0.19 -12.07 -12.33
C LEU A 454 -1.00 -11.12 -11.43
N PHE A 455 -1.43 -9.97 -11.94
CA PHE A 455 -2.37 -9.11 -11.21
C PHE A 455 -3.76 -9.75 -11.10
N GLY A 456 -4.26 -10.33 -12.20
CA GLY A 456 -5.58 -10.95 -12.26
C GLY A 456 -5.78 -12.12 -11.29
N THR A 457 -4.69 -12.77 -10.88
CA THR A 457 -4.67 -13.87 -9.90
C THR A 457 -4.19 -13.39 -8.52
N TYR A 458 -2.98 -12.82 -8.42
CA TYR A 458 -2.28 -12.54 -7.16
C TYR A 458 -2.27 -11.06 -6.74
N GLY A 459 -2.69 -10.13 -7.61
CA GLY A 459 -2.58 -8.68 -7.36
C GLY A 459 -1.18 -8.09 -7.60
N GLU A 460 -0.23 -8.92 -8.03
CA GLU A 460 1.16 -8.52 -8.32
C GLU A 460 1.31 -7.61 -9.55
N GLN A 461 2.45 -6.89 -9.60
CA GLN A 461 2.85 -6.00 -10.70
C GLN A 461 1.79 -4.92 -11.02
N PRO A 462 1.30 -4.17 -10.01
CA PRO A 462 0.43 -3.02 -10.26
C PRO A 462 1.17 -1.95 -11.07
N THR A 463 0.45 -1.34 -12.01
CA THR A 463 0.99 -0.35 -12.97
C THR A 463 0.10 0.86 -13.17
N HIS A 464 -1.17 0.77 -12.77
CA HIS A 464 -2.18 1.82 -12.82
C HIS A 464 -2.64 2.11 -11.40
N TRP A 465 -2.80 3.38 -11.07
CA TRP A 465 -3.07 3.85 -9.71
C TRP A 465 -4.19 4.90 -9.72
N TRP A 466 -5.07 4.84 -8.72
CA TRP A 466 -6.10 5.83 -8.42
C TRP A 466 -5.99 6.22 -6.94
N ILE A 467 -5.99 7.52 -6.69
CA ILE A 467 -6.00 8.14 -5.36
C ILE A 467 -7.36 8.84 -5.25
N THR A 468 -8.24 8.37 -4.36
CA THR A 468 -9.68 8.69 -4.45
C THR A 468 -10.10 9.88 -3.57
N ASP A 469 -11.01 10.71 -4.11
CA ASP A 469 -11.79 11.73 -3.38
C ASP A 469 -12.76 10.98 -2.44
N GLY A 470 -12.27 10.72 -1.21
CA GLY A 470 -12.86 9.84 -0.20
C GLY A 470 -13.27 8.47 -0.77
N THR A 471 -14.41 7.93 -0.32
CA THR A 471 -15.01 6.69 -0.88
C THR A 471 -15.67 6.88 -2.27
N GLY A 472 -15.48 8.01 -2.94
CA GLY A 472 -16.26 8.46 -4.09
C GLY A 472 -15.94 7.80 -5.44
N PHE A 473 -16.67 8.26 -6.47
CA PHE A 473 -16.40 7.98 -7.89
C PHE A 473 -15.43 8.97 -8.54
N ARG A 474 -14.74 9.77 -7.73
CA ARG A 474 -13.78 10.79 -8.16
C ARG A 474 -12.40 10.43 -7.66
N ASP A 475 -11.41 10.93 -8.37
CA ASP A 475 -10.00 10.69 -8.11
C ASP A 475 -9.33 12.05 -7.99
N ASN A 476 -8.59 12.28 -6.91
CA ASN A 476 -7.73 13.47 -6.77
C ASN A 476 -6.57 13.35 -7.77
N THR A 477 -6.04 12.14 -7.96
CA THR A 477 -5.17 11.82 -9.09
C THR A 477 -5.31 10.38 -9.58
N SER A 478 -4.97 10.11 -10.85
CA SER A 478 -4.79 8.75 -11.36
C SER A 478 -3.75 8.72 -12.49
N PHE A 479 -2.87 7.72 -12.47
CA PHE A 479 -1.68 7.66 -13.34
C PHE A 479 -1.19 6.23 -13.59
N THR A 480 -0.20 6.07 -14.46
CA THR A 480 0.51 4.80 -14.64
C THR A 480 2.01 4.94 -14.42
N THR A 481 2.65 3.93 -13.82
CA THR A 481 4.11 3.93 -13.56
C THR A 481 4.94 3.35 -14.73
N THR A 482 4.26 2.81 -15.75
CA THR A 482 4.86 2.16 -16.95
C THR A 482 5.80 3.02 -17.80
N GLU A 483 5.75 4.35 -17.67
CA GLU A 483 6.66 5.28 -18.33
C GLU A 483 7.34 6.25 -17.33
N PHE A 484 7.43 5.86 -16.06
CA PHE A 484 8.20 6.60 -15.06
C PHE A 484 9.71 6.37 -15.25
N VAL A 485 10.11 5.13 -15.58
CA VAL A 485 11.51 4.81 -15.96
C VAL A 485 11.76 5.28 -17.39
N SER A 486 12.72 6.20 -17.55
CA SER A 486 13.18 6.69 -18.87
C SER A 486 13.96 5.61 -19.64
N ARG A 487 14.21 5.88 -20.94
CA ARG A 487 14.93 4.98 -21.86
C ARG A 487 16.42 5.32 -21.93
#